data_AF-A0A7W0RK70-F1
#
_entry.id   AF-A0A7W0RK70-F1
#
_cell.length_a   1.000
_cell.length_b   1.000
_cell.length_c   1.000
_cell.angle_alpha   90.00
_cell.angle_beta   90.00
_cell.angle_gamma   90.00
#
_symmetry.space_group_name_H-M   'P 1'
#
loop_
_entity.id
_entity.type
_entity.pdbx_description
1 polymer ?
#
loop_
_entity_poly.entity_id
_entity_poly.type
_entity_poly.pdbx_seq_one_letter_code
_entity_poly.pdbx_strand_id
1 'polypeptide(L)'
;TFAAIALPDRRRAEPVGADAVRFEQTAGGRTGVPAPRRVSHPPFVQFAAPLAWTTLTLTLHADGTQDFELAGASPFPRHWVYDTDGRLAVKSATIDYQRWSTAAFGRHTPWGDTDSPAFVSDVESALERELSLRIMRAGVKPKIRRLREGEHLTQQGERADDLFLLLDGVLQVDVDGKAIAEVGPGAVLGERAILEAGHRTASLTAVTRCTVAVADRGSVDLDALRAIAQAHRREDT
;
A
#
# COMPACT_ATOMS: atom_id res chain seq x y z
N THR A 1 -6.56 12.18 26.72
CA THR A 1 -5.73 12.03 25.51
C THR A 1 -4.54 11.16 25.86
N PHE A 2 -4.19 10.18 25.03
CA PHE A 2 -2.98 9.38 25.28
C PHE A 2 -1.77 10.14 24.77
N ALA A 3 -0.69 10.21 25.54
CA ALA A 3 0.58 10.74 25.04
C ALA A 3 1.18 9.74 24.05
N ALA A 4 1.59 10.25 22.88
CA ALA A 4 2.40 9.48 21.95
C ALA A 4 3.77 9.23 22.57
N ILE A 5 4.22 7.97 22.56
CA ILE A 5 5.47 7.55 23.20
C ILE A 5 6.20 6.63 22.22
N ALA A 6 7.43 7.00 21.86
CA ALA A 6 8.35 6.11 21.16
C ALA A 6 8.73 4.95 22.09
N LEU A 7 8.67 3.73 21.58
CA LEU A 7 9.17 2.55 22.28
C LEU A 7 10.64 2.33 21.89
N PRO A 8 11.44 1.64 22.73
CA PRO A 8 12.81 1.30 22.38
C PRO A 8 12.86 0.47 21.09
N ASP A 9 13.74 0.85 20.17
CA ASP A 9 13.97 0.07 18.95
C ASP A 9 14.38 -1.37 19.28
N ARG A 10 13.89 -2.32 18.49
CA ARG A 10 14.36 -3.71 18.53
C ARG A 10 15.32 -3.89 17.37
N ARG A 11 16.53 -4.38 17.65
CA ARG A 11 17.57 -4.57 16.64
C ARG A 11 18.09 -5.99 16.70
N ARG A 12 18.34 -6.58 15.54
CA ARG A 12 19.01 -7.86 15.37
C ARG A 12 20.01 -7.73 14.23
N ALA A 13 21.11 -8.43 14.33
CA ALA A 13 22.09 -8.54 13.27
C ALA A 13 22.55 -10.00 13.22
N GLU A 14 22.54 -10.60 12.04
CA GLU A 14 22.94 -11.98 11.84
C GLU A 14 23.75 -12.11 10.53
N PRO A 15 24.85 -12.88 10.53
CA PRO A 15 25.55 -13.21 9.29
C PRO A 15 24.64 -13.98 8.32
N VAL A 16 24.72 -13.64 7.03
CA VAL A 16 24.08 -14.36 5.94
C VAL A 16 25.17 -14.93 5.05
N GLY A 17 25.58 -16.17 5.33
CA GLY A 17 26.74 -16.77 4.68
C GLY A 17 28.06 -16.12 5.12
N ALA A 18 29.08 -16.18 4.24
CA ALA A 18 30.41 -15.65 4.53
C ALA A 18 30.56 -14.15 4.22
N ASP A 19 29.79 -13.65 3.25
CA ASP A 19 30.03 -12.36 2.61
C ASP A 19 28.91 -11.35 2.83
N ALA A 20 27.98 -11.60 3.76
CA ALA A 20 26.90 -10.67 4.05
C ALA A 20 26.46 -10.67 5.51
N VAL A 21 25.89 -9.54 5.94
CA VAL A 21 25.25 -9.40 7.25
C VAL A 21 23.87 -8.80 7.06
N ARG A 22 22.85 -9.45 7.61
CA ARG A 22 21.48 -8.94 7.65
C ARG A 22 21.23 -8.23 8.97
N PHE A 23 20.78 -7.00 8.87
CA PHE A 23 20.31 -6.18 9.97
C PHE A 23 18.78 -6.14 9.92
N GLU A 24 18.13 -6.29 11.07
CA GLU A 24 16.69 -6.10 11.23
C GLU A 24 16.48 -5.06 12.32
N GLN A 25 15.65 -4.05 12.03
CA GLN A 25 15.25 -3.05 12.99
C GLN A 25 13.74 -2.83 12.98
N THR A 26 13.10 -3.02 14.13
CA THR A 26 11.75 -2.54 14.38
C THR A 26 11.80 -1.22 15.14
N ALA A 27 11.18 -0.18 14.56
CA ALA A 27 10.94 1.10 15.20
C ALA A 27 9.43 1.37 15.30
N GLY A 28 9.00 2.08 16.34
CA GLY A 28 7.60 2.42 16.50
C GLY A 28 7.24 2.87 17.91
N GLY A 29 5.95 2.96 18.16
CA GLY A 29 5.50 3.48 19.44
C GLY A 29 4.00 3.50 19.62
N ARG A 30 3.60 3.88 20.84
CA ARG A 30 2.22 4.10 21.19
C ARG A 30 1.74 5.41 20.55
N THR A 31 0.63 5.34 19.85
CA THR A 31 0.03 6.53 19.21
C THR A 31 -0.69 7.42 20.23
N GLY A 32 -1.18 8.57 19.77
CA GLY A 32 -2.04 9.45 20.58
C GLY A 32 -3.54 9.15 20.46
N VAL A 33 -3.92 8.15 19.66
CA VAL A 33 -5.31 7.89 19.25
C VAL A 33 -5.99 6.96 20.27
N PRO A 34 -7.07 7.37 20.96
CA PRO A 34 -7.82 6.47 21.83
C PRO A 34 -8.61 5.47 20.99
N ALA A 35 -8.43 4.18 21.24
CA ALA A 35 -9.12 3.11 20.52
C ALA A 35 -9.65 2.02 21.47
N PRO A 36 -10.76 1.36 21.12
CA PRO A 36 -11.35 0.32 21.95
C PRO A 36 -10.49 -0.96 21.89
N ARG A 37 -10.03 -1.40 23.05
CA ARG A 37 -9.30 -2.64 23.25
C ARG A 37 -10.16 -3.63 24.03
N ARG A 38 -10.33 -4.84 23.49
CA ARG A 38 -11.01 -5.92 24.21
C ARG A 38 -10.14 -6.46 25.34
N VAL A 39 -10.75 -6.74 26.48
CA VAL A 39 -10.10 -7.32 27.67
C VAL A 39 -10.92 -8.51 28.18
N SER A 40 -10.25 -9.47 28.83
CA SER A 40 -10.86 -10.75 29.24
C SER A 40 -11.81 -10.64 30.44
N HIS A 41 -11.79 -9.53 31.16
CA HIS A 41 -12.58 -9.31 32.38
C HIS A 41 -13.40 -8.02 32.26
N PRO A 42 -14.52 -7.88 33.00
CA PRO A 42 -15.29 -6.64 33.04
C PRO A 42 -14.38 -5.40 33.22
N PRO A 43 -14.59 -4.31 32.48
CA PRO A 43 -15.75 -4.01 31.62
C PRO A 43 -15.68 -4.59 30.18
N PHE A 44 -14.79 -5.55 29.91
CA PHE A 44 -14.59 -6.23 28.60
C PHE A 44 -14.09 -5.35 27.44
N VAL A 45 -14.21 -4.03 27.57
CA VAL A 45 -13.62 -3.02 26.69
C VAL A 45 -12.92 -1.95 27.53
N GLN A 46 -11.67 -1.67 27.20
CA GLN A 46 -10.90 -0.55 27.75
C GLN A 46 -10.40 0.32 26.60
N PHE A 47 -10.25 1.62 26.83
CA PHE A 47 -9.60 2.48 25.86
C PHE A 47 -8.09 2.45 26.07
N ALA A 48 -7.37 2.23 24.99
CA ALA A 48 -5.91 2.29 24.95
C ALA A 48 -5.47 2.93 23.62
N ALA A 49 -4.22 3.36 23.56
CA ALA A 49 -3.64 3.79 22.30
C ALA A 49 -2.94 2.62 21.60
N PRO A 50 -3.33 2.26 20.36
CA PRO A 50 -2.66 1.21 19.61
C PRO A 50 -1.23 1.62 19.25
N LEU A 51 -0.39 0.62 18.98
CA LEU A 51 0.97 0.81 18.49
C LEU A 51 0.97 1.00 16.97
N ALA A 52 1.86 1.84 16.48
CA ALA A 52 2.26 1.88 15.08
C ALA A 52 3.75 1.51 15.01
N TRP A 53 4.13 0.69 14.04
CA TRP A 53 5.52 0.22 13.92
C TRP A 53 5.88 -0.16 12.49
N THR A 54 7.18 -0.15 12.23
CA THR A 54 7.79 -0.53 10.96
C THR A 54 9.00 -1.41 11.30
N THR A 55 9.11 -2.55 10.65
CA THR A 55 10.27 -3.44 10.71
C THR A 55 10.92 -3.47 9.34
N LEU A 56 12.17 -3.01 9.29
CA LEU A 56 12.98 -3.01 8.08
C LEU A 56 14.11 -4.02 8.23
N THR A 57 14.40 -4.71 7.14
CA THR A 57 15.61 -5.52 6.99
C THR A 57 16.53 -4.84 5.98
N LEU A 58 17.83 -4.89 6.25
CA LEU A 58 18.89 -4.41 5.37
C LEU A 58 19.99 -5.47 5.36
N THR A 59 20.27 -6.05 4.20
CA THR A 59 21.40 -6.95 3.99
C THR A 59 22.51 -6.16 3.31
N LEU A 60 23.69 -6.14 3.94
CA LEU A 60 24.89 -5.54 3.37
C LEU A 60 25.83 -6.67 2.94
N HIS A 61 26.29 -6.61 1.69
CA HIS A 61 27.20 -7.58 1.10
C HIS A 61 28.64 -7.04 1.04
N ALA A 62 29.62 -7.92 1.09
CA ALA A 62 31.04 -7.57 1.09
C ALA A 62 31.51 -6.94 -0.23
N ASP A 63 30.79 -7.18 -1.32
CA ASP A 63 31.02 -6.55 -2.62
C ASP A 63 30.51 -5.10 -2.71
N GLY A 64 29.90 -4.60 -1.63
CA GLY A 64 29.36 -3.24 -1.53
C GLY A 64 27.91 -3.10 -1.99
N THR A 65 27.26 -4.18 -2.42
CA THR A 65 25.83 -4.18 -2.72
C THR A 65 24.98 -4.25 -1.45
N GLN A 66 23.70 -3.86 -1.58
CA GLN A 66 22.75 -3.88 -0.48
C GLN A 66 21.34 -4.24 -0.97
N ASP A 67 20.61 -4.95 -0.12
CA ASP A 67 19.19 -5.25 -0.29
C ASP A 67 18.43 -4.77 0.95
N PHE A 68 17.23 -4.24 0.77
CA PHE A 68 16.37 -3.88 1.90
C PHE A 68 14.92 -4.34 1.65
N GLU A 69 14.20 -4.56 2.73
CA GLU A 69 12.80 -5.02 2.67
C GLU A 69 12.01 -4.43 3.85
N LEU A 70 10.74 -4.13 3.59
CA LEU A 70 9.76 -3.86 4.64
C LEU A 70 9.24 -5.20 5.20
N ALA A 71 10.02 -5.80 6.09
CA ALA A 71 9.75 -7.14 6.64
C ALA A 71 8.46 -7.19 7.50
N GLY A 72 8.09 -6.09 8.14
CA GLY A 72 6.90 -6.01 8.97
C GLY A 72 6.39 -4.61 9.15
N ALA A 73 5.08 -4.47 9.39
CA ALA A 73 4.48 -3.16 9.63
C ALA A 73 3.15 -3.26 10.37
N SER A 74 2.81 -2.22 11.13
CA SER A 74 1.47 -2.10 11.69
C SER A 74 0.44 -1.97 10.56
N PRO A 75 -0.77 -2.56 10.67
CA PRO A 75 -1.79 -2.47 9.62
C PRO A 75 -2.28 -1.05 9.33
N PHE A 76 -2.00 -0.09 10.21
CA PHE A 76 -2.24 1.33 10.01
C PHE A 76 -1.22 2.12 10.86
N PRO A 77 -0.80 3.34 10.45
CA PRO A 77 -1.03 3.98 9.15
C PRO A 77 -0.29 3.27 8.00
N ARG A 78 -0.38 3.83 6.78
CA ARG A 78 0.41 3.36 5.63
C ARG A 78 1.90 3.68 5.84
N HIS A 79 2.79 2.75 5.51
CA HIS A 79 4.24 2.87 5.70
C HIS A 79 4.94 3.15 4.38
N TRP A 80 5.89 4.08 4.41
CA TRP A 80 6.62 4.58 3.25
C TRP A 80 8.10 4.52 3.59
N VAL A 81 8.89 3.85 2.76
CA VAL A 81 10.32 3.62 2.96
C VAL A 81 11.05 4.32 1.83
N TYR A 82 12.04 5.14 2.19
CA TYR A 82 12.83 5.91 1.24
C TYR A 82 14.25 5.37 1.16
N ASP A 83 14.83 5.39 -0.03
CA ASP A 83 16.23 5.04 -0.25
C ASP A 83 17.18 6.14 0.24
N THR A 84 18.48 5.93 0.04
CA THR A 84 19.55 6.86 0.44
C THR A 84 19.51 8.19 -0.30
N ASP A 85 18.90 8.23 -1.48
CA ASP A 85 18.71 9.45 -2.28
C ASP A 85 17.39 10.17 -1.91
N GLY A 86 16.64 9.64 -0.94
CA GLY A 86 15.34 10.16 -0.52
C GLY A 86 14.21 9.85 -1.50
N ARG A 87 14.40 8.93 -2.45
CA ARG A 87 13.32 8.48 -3.34
C ARG A 87 12.49 7.42 -2.62
N LEU A 88 11.17 7.45 -2.83
CA LEU A 88 10.28 6.44 -2.27
C LEU A 88 10.61 5.10 -2.94
N ALA A 89 10.95 4.10 -2.13
CA ALA A 89 11.48 2.83 -2.60
C ALA A 89 10.53 1.66 -2.30
N VAL A 90 9.84 1.70 -1.15
CA VAL A 90 8.83 0.69 -0.77
C VAL A 90 7.64 1.37 -0.10
N LYS A 91 6.44 0.83 -0.31
CA LYS A 91 5.23 1.27 0.38
C LYS A 91 4.36 0.09 0.78
N SER A 92 3.79 0.13 1.98
CA SER A 92 2.80 -0.87 2.38
C SER A 92 1.54 -0.75 1.52
N ALA A 93 1.08 -1.83 0.92
CA ALA A 93 -0.02 -1.86 -0.04
C ALA A 93 -1.41 -1.84 0.63
N THR A 94 -1.55 -2.46 1.78
CA THR A 94 -2.84 -2.55 2.49
C THR A 94 -2.84 -1.70 3.76
N ILE A 95 -3.97 -1.09 4.09
CA ILE A 95 -4.25 -0.54 5.41
C ILE A 95 -5.53 -1.15 6.01
N ASP A 96 -5.49 -1.47 7.30
CA ASP A 96 -6.64 -1.98 8.05
C ASP A 96 -6.76 -1.24 9.38
N TYR A 97 -7.48 -0.11 9.35
CA TYR A 97 -7.76 0.69 10.53
C TYR A 97 -8.51 -0.10 11.61
N GLN A 98 -9.44 -0.98 11.21
CA GLN A 98 -10.26 -1.72 12.17
C GLN A 98 -9.39 -2.75 12.92
N ARG A 99 -8.58 -3.52 12.20
CA ARG A 99 -7.62 -4.45 12.81
C ARG A 99 -6.61 -3.70 13.66
N TRP A 100 -6.05 -2.60 13.17
CA TRP A 100 -5.12 -1.79 13.94
C TRP A 100 -5.74 -1.27 15.25
N SER A 101 -6.88 -0.60 15.17
CA SER A 101 -7.55 0.01 16.33
C SER A 101 -8.01 -0.99 17.39
N THR A 102 -8.19 -2.27 17.03
CA THR A 102 -8.69 -3.30 17.95
C THR A 102 -7.65 -4.32 18.39
N ALA A 103 -6.58 -4.53 17.60
CA ALA A 103 -5.61 -5.59 17.81
C ALA A 103 -4.16 -5.13 17.94
N ALA A 104 -3.78 -3.90 17.56
CA ALA A 104 -2.39 -3.43 17.64
C ALA A 104 -1.96 -3.06 19.07
N PHE A 105 -2.08 -4.02 19.99
CA PHE A 105 -1.76 -3.87 21.42
C PHE A 105 -1.05 -5.10 21.96
N GLY A 106 -0.14 -4.89 22.93
CA GLY A 106 0.44 -5.97 23.73
C GLY A 106 1.09 -7.07 22.87
N ARG A 107 0.63 -8.32 23.04
CA ARG A 107 1.21 -9.52 22.42
C ARG A 107 1.19 -9.50 20.88
N HIS A 108 0.23 -8.81 20.28
CA HIS A 108 0.08 -8.73 18.80
C HIS A 108 0.94 -7.63 18.17
N THR A 109 2.07 -7.32 18.81
CA THR A 109 3.01 -6.29 18.36
C THR A 109 4.43 -6.80 18.56
N PRO A 110 5.44 -6.19 17.90
CA PRO A 110 6.82 -6.64 18.04
C PRO A 110 7.38 -6.52 19.47
N TRP A 111 6.82 -5.67 20.33
CA TRP A 111 7.21 -5.60 21.76
C TRP A 111 6.49 -6.64 22.63
N GLY A 112 5.62 -7.44 22.02
CA GLY A 112 5.03 -8.63 22.62
C GLY A 112 5.61 -9.88 21.95
N ASP A 113 4.78 -10.59 21.18
CA ASP A 113 5.10 -11.92 20.66
C ASP A 113 4.97 -12.04 19.13
N THR A 114 4.57 -10.98 18.42
CA THR A 114 4.19 -11.10 17.00
C THR A 114 4.53 -9.85 16.21
N ASP A 115 5.22 -10.02 15.09
CA ASP A 115 5.29 -9.00 14.03
C ASP A 115 4.27 -9.35 12.92
N SER A 116 3.71 -8.32 12.29
CA SER A 116 2.78 -8.50 11.16
C SER A 116 3.53 -8.31 9.85
N PRO A 117 3.49 -9.28 8.91
CA PRO A 117 4.13 -9.12 7.61
C PRO A 117 3.50 -7.94 6.89
N ALA A 118 4.32 -7.14 6.21
CA ALA A 118 3.83 -6.06 5.38
C ALA A 118 3.62 -6.56 3.96
N PHE A 119 2.39 -6.45 3.44
CA PHE A 119 2.18 -6.53 2.00
C PHE A 119 2.73 -5.23 1.38
N VAL A 120 3.65 -5.36 0.44
CA VAL A 120 4.28 -4.26 -0.28
C VAL A 120 3.71 -4.20 -1.70
N SER A 121 3.63 -3.00 -2.26
CA SER A 121 3.39 -2.80 -3.69
C SER A 121 4.49 -1.94 -4.28
N ASP A 122 4.60 -1.98 -5.61
CA ASP A 122 5.42 -1.04 -6.35
C ASP A 122 5.02 0.42 -6.06
N VAL A 123 6.02 1.29 -6.21
CA VAL A 123 5.89 2.72 -5.92
C VAL A 123 5.35 3.44 -7.14
N GLU A 124 4.32 4.27 -6.95
CA GLU A 124 3.77 5.06 -8.04
C GLU A 124 4.78 6.13 -8.53
N SER A 125 4.75 6.36 -9.84
CA SER A 125 5.51 7.40 -10.52
C SER A 125 5.13 8.81 -10.04
N ALA A 126 6.01 9.78 -10.29
CA ALA A 126 5.74 11.18 -9.95
C ALA A 126 4.46 11.71 -10.64
N LEU A 127 4.20 11.24 -11.87
CA LEU A 127 3.02 11.61 -12.65
C LEU A 127 1.73 11.02 -12.05
N GLU A 128 1.75 9.74 -11.66
CA GLU A 128 0.61 9.11 -10.97
C GLU A 128 0.31 9.80 -9.64
N ARG A 129 1.35 10.19 -8.89
CA ARG A 129 1.19 10.95 -7.65
C ARG A 129 0.53 12.30 -7.89
N GLU A 130 0.94 13.02 -8.93
CA GLU A 130 0.31 14.28 -9.31
C GLU A 130 -1.15 14.09 -9.68
N LEU A 131 -1.46 13.08 -10.51
CA LEU A 131 -2.82 12.80 -10.94
C LEU A 131 -3.71 12.33 -9.80
N SER A 132 -3.20 11.48 -8.91
CA SER A 132 -3.86 11.07 -7.68
C SER A 132 -4.26 12.29 -6.83
N LEU A 133 -3.33 13.24 -6.64
CA LEU A 133 -3.62 14.48 -5.93
C LEU A 133 -4.69 15.33 -6.63
N ARG A 134 -4.67 15.42 -7.96
CA ARG A 134 -5.69 16.14 -8.75
C ARG A 134 -7.06 15.48 -8.60
N ILE A 135 -7.16 14.16 -8.78
CA ILE A 135 -8.40 13.38 -8.61
C ILE A 135 -8.98 13.60 -7.20
N MET A 136 -8.13 13.51 -6.18
CA MET A 136 -8.56 13.68 -4.79
C MET A 136 -8.91 15.13 -4.41
N ARG A 137 -8.39 16.12 -5.15
CA ARG A 137 -8.60 17.56 -4.89
C ARG A 137 -9.54 18.25 -5.88
N ALA A 138 -10.15 17.53 -6.81
CA ALA A 138 -11.02 18.07 -7.86
C ALA A 138 -12.34 18.72 -7.37
N GLY A 139 -12.47 18.98 -6.06
CA GLY A 139 -13.64 19.65 -5.44
C GLY A 139 -14.89 18.79 -5.35
N VAL A 140 -15.03 17.77 -6.20
CA VAL A 140 -16.07 16.75 -6.15
C VAL A 140 -15.53 15.52 -5.44
N LYS A 141 -16.21 15.06 -4.39
CA LYS A 141 -15.82 13.84 -3.68
C LYS A 141 -15.97 12.65 -4.64
N PRO A 142 -14.89 11.90 -4.93
CA PRO A 142 -15.00 10.78 -5.86
C PRO A 142 -15.88 9.68 -5.27
N LYS A 143 -16.56 8.94 -6.14
CA LYS A 143 -17.37 7.79 -5.73
C LYS A 143 -16.42 6.68 -5.31
N ILE A 144 -16.61 6.15 -4.09
CA ILE A 144 -15.77 5.06 -3.58
C ILE A 144 -16.42 3.72 -3.89
N ARG A 145 -15.66 2.82 -4.53
CA ARG A 145 -16.03 1.41 -4.71
C ARG A 145 -15.09 0.55 -3.85
N ARG A 146 -15.65 -0.46 -3.20
CA ARG A 146 -14.91 -1.44 -2.40
C ARG A 146 -15.05 -2.81 -3.05
N LEU A 147 -13.95 -3.55 -3.12
CA LEU A 147 -13.88 -4.88 -3.70
C LEU A 147 -13.47 -5.88 -2.62
N ARG A 148 -14.03 -7.08 -2.70
CA ARG A 148 -13.52 -8.23 -1.96
C ARG A 148 -12.34 -8.83 -2.72
N GLU A 149 -11.50 -9.58 -2.01
CA GLU A 149 -10.52 -10.44 -2.63
C GLU A 149 -11.20 -11.41 -3.61
N GLY A 150 -10.62 -11.57 -4.79
CA GLY A 150 -11.15 -12.30 -5.94
C GLY A 150 -12.18 -11.55 -6.78
N GLU A 151 -12.63 -10.35 -6.38
CA GLU A 151 -13.64 -9.60 -7.14
C GLU A 151 -13.02 -8.84 -8.32
N HIS A 152 -13.65 -8.90 -9.49
CA HIS A 152 -13.23 -8.13 -10.67
C HIS A 152 -13.66 -6.65 -10.55
N LEU A 153 -12.69 -5.76 -10.70
CA LEU A 153 -12.94 -4.33 -10.87
C LEU A 153 -13.48 -4.07 -12.30
N THR A 154 -12.80 -4.61 -13.31
CA THR A 154 -13.14 -4.51 -14.73
C THR A 154 -12.75 -5.79 -15.47
N GLN A 155 -13.39 -6.06 -16.60
CA GLN A 155 -12.99 -7.11 -17.53
C GLN A 155 -12.50 -6.52 -18.86
N GLN A 156 -11.48 -7.15 -19.44
CA GLN A 156 -10.97 -6.78 -20.76
C GLN A 156 -12.08 -6.83 -21.82
N GLY A 157 -12.10 -5.83 -22.70
CA GLY A 157 -13.12 -5.68 -23.73
C GLY A 157 -14.43 -5.04 -23.27
N GLU A 158 -14.63 -4.81 -21.97
CA GLU A 158 -15.80 -4.07 -21.49
C GLU A 158 -15.75 -2.61 -21.95
N ARG A 159 -16.89 -2.07 -22.38
CA ARG A 159 -17.00 -0.66 -22.71
C ARG A 159 -16.97 0.18 -21.43
N ALA A 160 -16.12 1.19 -21.39
CA ALA A 160 -15.93 2.04 -20.21
C ALA A 160 -15.39 3.44 -20.57
N ASP A 161 -15.81 4.43 -19.79
CA ASP A 161 -15.40 5.83 -19.87
C ASP A 161 -14.99 6.42 -18.49
N ASP A 162 -14.89 5.56 -17.48
CA ASP A 162 -14.40 5.86 -16.15
C ASP A 162 -12.96 5.37 -15.93
N LEU A 163 -12.26 6.05 -15.03
CA LEU A 163 -10.96 5.67 -14.51
C LEU A 163 -11.05 5.39 -13.00
N PHE A 164 -10.06 4.67 -12.50
CA PHE A 164 -9.95 4.34 -11.09
C PHE A 164 -8.64 4.84 -10.53
N LEU A 165 -8.68 5.31 -9.28
CA LEU A 165 -7.50 5.49 -8.44
C LEU A 165 -7.55 4.44 -7.33
N LEU A 166 -6.56 3.55 -7.26
CA LEU A 166 -6.47 2.57 -6.19
C LEU A 166 -6.05 3.29 -4.89
N LEU A 167 -6.93 3.32 -3.90
CA LEU A 167 -6.67 4.00 -2.62
C LEU A 167 -6.07 3.05 -1.58
N ASP A 168 -6.47 1.78 -1.66
CA ASP A 168 -6.01 0.73 -0.77
C ASP A 168 -6.19 -0.65 -1.40
N GLY A 169 -5.28 -1.58 -1.09
CA GLY A 169 -5.27 -2.95 -1.59
C GLY A 169 -4.35 -3.15 -2.80
N VAL A 170 -4.35 -4.37 -3.33
CA VAL A 170 -3.59 -4.77 -4.52
C VAL A 170 -4.54 -5.37 -5.55
N LEU A 171 -4.36 -4.97 -6.81
CA LEU A 171 -5.06 -5.50 -7.97
C LEU A 171 -4.07 -6.25 -8.87
N GLN A 172 -4.43 -7.44 -9.33
CA GLN A 172 -3.77 -8.12 -10.44
C GLN A 172 -4.30 -7.57 -11.77
N VAL A 173 -3.38 -7.35 -12.72
CA VAL A 173 -3.64 -6.94 -14.09
C VAL A 173 -3.46 -8.13 -15.01
N ASP A 174 -4.51 -8.49 -15.73
CA ASP A 174 -4.53 -9.61 -16.68
C ASP A 174 -4.82 -9.11 -18.10
N VAL A 175 -3.99 -9.51 -19.08
CA VAL A 175 -4.20 -9.25 -20.51
C VAL A 175 -4.25 -10.57 -21.24
N ASP A 176 -5.31 -10.79 -22.02
CA ASP A 176 -5.57 -12.02 -22.77
C ASP A 176 -5.50 -13.28 -21.88
N GLY A 177 -5.95 -13.15 -20.63
CA GLY A 177 -5.97 -14.23 -19.63
C GLY A 177 -4.62 -14.53 -18.98
N LYS A 178 -3.59 -13.70 -19.22
CA LYS A 178 -2.28 -13.82 -18.59
C LYS A 178 -2.07 -12.69 -17.59
N ALA A 179 -1.72 -13.03 -16.35
CA ALA A 179 -1.28 -12.07 -15.35
C ALA A 179 0.05 -11.43 -15.78
N ILE A 180 0.05 -10.11 -15.90
CA ILE A 180 1.22 -9.34 -16.35
C ILE A 180 1.84 -8.48 -15.24
N ALA A 181 1.03 -8.02 -14.27
CA ALA A 181 1.49 -7.15 -13.20
C ALA A 181 0.55 -7.20 -11.98
N GLU A 182 1.05 -6.74 -10.83
CA GLU A 182 0.25 -6.36 -9.68
C GLU A 182 0.43 -4.86 -9.41
N VAL A 183 -0.66 -4.16 -9.13
CA VAL A 183 -0.65 -2.72 -8.88
C VAL A 183 -1.20 -2.43 -7.49
N GLY A 184 -0.53 -1.52 -6.79
CA GLY A 184 -0.93 -1.09 -5.45
C GLY A 184 -1.48 0.33 -5.40
N PRO A 185 -1.69 0.86 -4.19
CA PRO A 185 -2.34 2.17 -4.02
C PRO A 185 -1.58 3.28 -4.71
N GLY A 186 -2.26 4.32 -5.16
CA GLY A 186 -1.68 5.39 -5.97
C GLY A 186 -1.78 5.12 -7.47
N ALA A 187 -1.91 3.86 -7.89
CA ALA A 187 -2.07 3.50 -9.30
C ALA A 187 -3.35 4.11 -9.89
N VAL A 188 -3.21 4.70 -11.08
CA VAL A 188 -4.31 5.20 -11.90
C VAL A 188 -4.58 4.19 -13.01
N LEU A 189 -5.81 3.69 -13.08
CA LEU A 189 -6.19 2.57 -13.93
C LEU A 189 -7.33 2.93 -14.86
N GLY A 190 -7.33 2.37 -16.07
CA GLY A 190 -8.39 2.58 -17.05
C GLY A 190 -8.21 3.81 -17.92
N GLU A 191 -7.07 4.49 -17.80
CA GLU A 191 -6.61 5.58 -18.64
C GLU A 191 -6.60 5.21 -20.13
N ARG A 192 -6.23 3.97 -20.47
CA ARG A 192 -6.18 3.49 -21.86
C ARG A 192 -7.56 3.40 -22.48
N ALA A 193 -8.57 2.93 -21.74
CA ALA A 193 -9.95 2.91 -22.24
C ALA A 193 -10.42 4.32 -22.62
N ILE A 194 -10.03 5.33 -21.85
CA ILE A 194 -10.35 6.73 -22.15
C ILE A 194 -9.63 7.21 -23.42
N LEU A 195 -8.41 6.75 -23.69
CA LEU A 195 -7.61 7.21 -24.83
C LEU A 195 -7.86 6.42 -26.14
N GLU A 196 -8.14 5.12 -26.05
CA GLU A 196 -8.02 4.13 -27.14
C GLU A 196 -9.38 3.49 -27.50
N ALA A 197 -10.43 4.31 -27.66
CA ALA A 197 -11.77 3.90 -28.13
C ALA A 197 -12.74 3.28 -27.10
N GLY A 198 -12.58 3.56 -25.81
CA GLY A 198 -13.64 3.35 -24.81
C GLY A 198 -13.83 1.90 -24.36
N HIS A 199 -12.83 1.03 -24.56
CA HIS A 199 -12.87 -0.36 -24.11
C HIS A 199 -11.69 -0.67 -23.17
N ARG A 200 -11.92 -1.52 -22.18
CA ARG A 200 -10.88 -1.97 -21.25
C ARG A 200 -9.84 -2.81 -21.97
N THR A 201 -8.57 -2.45 -21.81
CA THR A 201 -7.42 -3.16 -22.42
C THR A 201 -6.92 -4.33 -21.57
N ALA A 202 -7.35 -4.42 -20.31
CA ALA A 202 -6.98 -5.45 -19.36
C ALA A 202 -8.14 -5.74 -18.40
N SER A 203 -8.15 -6.94 -17.83
CA SER A 203 -8.97 -7.30 -16.68
C SER A 203 -8.22 -6.93 -15.39
N LEU A 204 -8.97 -6.47 -14.39
CA LEU A 204 -8.42 -6.07 -13.09
C LEU A 204 -9.12 -6.88 -12.00
N THR A 205 -8.36 -7.64 -11.22
CA THR A 205 -8.90 -8.52 -10.18
C THR A 205 -8.28 -8.20 -8.84
N ALA A 206 -9.09 -8.06 -7.80
CA ALA A 206 -8.58 -7.75 -6.47
C ALA A 206 -7.89 -8.97 -5.84
N VAL A 207 -6.59 -8.88 -5.54
CA VAL A 207 -5.85 -9.95 -4.81
C VAL A 207 -5.88 -9.74 -3.30
N THR A 208 -6.22 -8.53 -2.86
CA THR A 208 -6.63 -8.24 -1.48
C THR A 208 -7.99 -7.56 -1.48
N ARG A 209 -8.56 -7.27 -0.30
CA ARG A 209 -9.63 -6.26 -0.23
C ARG A 209 -9.10 -4.94 -0.79
N CYS A 210 -9.87 -4.31 -1.66
CA CYS A 210 -9.47 -3.07 -2.32
C CYS A 210 -10.49 -1.95 -2.10
N THR A 211 -10.00 -0.72 -2.05
CA THR A 211 -10.81 0.49 -2.12
C THR A 211 -10.32 1.33 -3.28
N VAL A 212 -11.22 1.67 -4.21
CA VAL A 212 -10.91 2.51 -5.37
C VAL A 212 -11.79 3.76 -5.39
N ALA A 213 -11.21 4.86 -5.82
CA ALA A 213 -11.96 6.06 -6.20
C ALA A 213 -12.31 5.97 -7.69
N VAL A 214 -13.57 6.17 -8.04
CA VAL A 214 -14.05 6.21 -9.42
C VAL A 214 -14.11 7.67 -9.86
N ALA A 215 -13.52 7.96 -11.01
CA ALA A 215 -13.53 9.28 -11.62
C ALA A 215 -13.98 9.18 -13.09
N ASP A 216 -14.88 10.08 -13.48
CA ASP A 216 -15.38 10.14 -14.86
C ASP A 216 -14.35 10.82 -15.76
N ARG A 217 -14.32 10.49 -17.06
CA ARG A 217 -13.45 11.12 -18.06
C ARG A 217 -13.39 12.64 -17.97
N GLY A 218 -14.53 13.30 -17.76
CA GLY A 218 -14.62 14.77 -17.73
C GLY A 218 -13.92 15.43 -16.55
N SER A 219 -13.52 14.65 -15.54
CA SER A 219 -12.87 15.15 -14.33
C SER A 219 -11.33 15.14 -14.38
N VAL A 220 -10.73 14.65 -15.47
CA VAL A 220 -9.29 14.40 -15.56
C VAL A 220 -8.66 14.99 -16.82
N ASP A 221 -7.44 15.50 -16.67
CA ASP A 221 -6.60 16.06 -17.72
C ASP A 221 -6.11 14.96 -18.70
N LEU A 222 -6.52 15.07 -19.97
CA LEU A 222 -6.19 14.08 -21.00
C LEU A 222 -4.69 14.00 -21.32
N ASP A 223 -3.94 15.08 -21.18
CA ASP A 223 -2.49 15.06 -21.47
C ASP A 223 -1.74 14.30 -20.38
N ALA A 224 -2.16 14.44 -19.13
CA ALA A 224 -1.62 13.66 -18.03
C ALA A 224 -1.94 12.16 -18.17
N LEU A 225 -3.16 11.81 -18.60
CA LEU A 225 -3.54 10.42 -18.89
C LEU A 225 -2.68 9.81 -20.02
N ARG A 226 -2.38 10.58 -21.08
CA ARG A 226 -1.50 10.12 -22.17
C ARG A 226 -0.10 9.77 -21.68
N ALA A 227 0.45 10.58 -20.78
CA ALA A 227 1.78 10.34 -20.24
C ALA A 227 1.82 9.08 -19.36
N ILE A 228 0.76 8.81 -18.55
CA ILE A 228 0.64 7.53 -17.83
C ILE A 228 0.55 6.35 -18.80
N ALA A 229 -0.33 6.44 -19.81
CA ALA A 229 -0.53 5.36 -20.77
C ALA A 229 0.74 5.01 -21.59
N GLN A 230 1.66 5.97 -21.74
CA GLN A 230 2.97 5.74 -22.35
C GLN A 230 3.95 5.07 -21.38
N ALA A 231 3.88 5.39 -20.08
CA ALA A 231 4.69 4.74 -19.05
C ALA A 231 4.31 3.26 -18.91
N HIS A 232 3.02 2.97 -18.69
CA HIS A 232 2.53 1.58 -18.57
C HIS A 232 2.86 0.74 -19.81
N ARG A 233 2.76 1.31 -21.02
CA ARG A 233 3.13 0.58 -22.26
C ARG A 233 4.59 0.14 -22.30
N ARG A 234 5.50 0.88 -21.67
CA ARG A 234 6.92 0.49 -21.59
C ARG A 234 7.15 -0.62 -20.56
N GLU A 235 6.31 -0.69 -19.54
CA GLU A 235 6.35 -1.71 -18.49
C GLU A 235 5.72 -3.03 -18.97
N ASP A 236 4.80 -2.97 -19.93
CA ASP A 236 4.18 -4.14 -20.59
C ASP A 236 5.15 -4.94 -21.52
N THR A 237 6.32 -4.37 -21.89
CA THR A 237 7.24 -4.91 -22.93
C THR A 237 8.48 -5.56 -22.33
#